data_AF-A0A7C7P1R9-F1
#
_entry.id   AF-A0A7C7P1R9-F1
#
_cell.length_a   1.000
_cell.length_b   1.000
_cell.length_c   1.000
_cell.angle_alpha   90.00
_cell.angle_beta   90.00
_cell.angle_gamma   90.00
#
_symmetry.space_group_name_H-M   'P 1'
#
loop_
_entity.id
_entity.type
_entity.pdbx_description
1 polymer ?
#
loop_
_entity_poly.entity_id
_entity_poly.type
_entity_poly.pdbx_seq_one_letter_code
_entity_poly.pdbx_strand_id
1 'polypeptide(L)'
;MTIFTQKERFIFQFLILSIAIGVGVGAFRKKYSKPNFTDQINNEISEFKIKSNNIEKALIIDTQEILSKTDDIKPKISVTLLDINTAIKSDLIQLPKIGPVMAGRIIKYRDENGPFKTFEDLLKIKGIGSKTLDQLKPYIQIK
;
A
#
# COMPACT_ATOMS: atom_id res chain seq x y z
N MET A 1 -56.97 -17.92 -28.55
CA MET A 1 -56.30 -18.80 -27.55
C MET A 1 -55.05 -18.10 -27.10
N THR A 2 -55.07 -17.43 -25.95
CA THR A 2 -53.87 -16.79 -25.40
C THR A 2 -52.93 -17.89 -24.91
N ILE A 3 -51.73 -17.95 -25.48
CA ILE A 3 -50.76 -19.03 -25.29
C ILE A 3 -50.22 -19.09 -23.84
N PHE A 4 -50.52 -18.07 -23.02
CA PHE A 4 -50.05 -17.95 -21.63
C PHE A 4 -51.15 -17.43 -20.69
N THR A 5 -51.14 -17.92 -19.45
CA THR A 5 -52.03 -17.47 -18.37
C THR A 5 -51.60 -16.11 -17.81
N GLN A 6 -52.52 -15.38 -17.14
CA GLN A 6 -52.19 -14.09 -16.53
C GLN A 6 -51.00 -14.19 -15.56
N LYS A 7 -50.94 -15.27 -14.77
CA LYS A 7 -49.87 -15.50 -13.79
C LYS A 7 -48.51 -15.73 -14.46
N GLU A 8 -48.46 -16.47 -15.58
CA GLU A 8 -47.22 -16.69 -16.34
C GLU A 8 -46.69 -15.40 -16.96
N ARG A 9 -47.57 -14.53 -17.46
CA ARG A 9 -47.16 -13.23 -18.02
C ARG A 9 -46.47 -12.34 -16.99
N PHE A 10 -46.93 -12.35 -15.74
CA PHE A 10 -46.26 -11.62 -14.66
C PHE A 10 -44.87 -12.17 -14.38
N ILE A 11 -44.70 -13.49 -14.34
CA ILE A 11 -43.40 -14.13 -14.10
C ILE A 11 -42.40 -13.72 -15.19
N PHE A 12 -42.80 -13.74 -16.46
CA PHE A 12 -41.93 -13.31 -17.56
C PHE A 12 -41.57 -11.82 -17.49
N GLN A 13 -42.51 -10.95 -17.09
CA GLN A 13 -42.24 -9.52 -16.91
C GLN A 13 -41.24 -9.26 -15.78
N PHE A 14 -41.38 -9.94 -14.64
CA PHE A 14 -40.42 -9.84 -13.53
C PHE A 14 -39.04 -10.36 -13.92
N LEU A 15 -38.97 -11.46 -14.69
CA LEU A 15 -37.71 -12.03 -15.16
C LEU A 15 -36.96 -11.06 -16.10
N ILE A 16 -37.66 -10.47 -17.07
CA ILE A 16 -37.08 -9.49 -18.00
C ILE A 16 -36.61 -8.24 -17.25
N LEU A 17 -37.41 -7.75 -16.30
CA LEU A 17 -37.07 -6.58 -15.49
C LEU A 17 -35.81 -6.83 -14.63
N SER A 18 -35.71 -8.00 -14.00
CA SER A 18 -34.54 -8.39 -13.20
C SER A 18 -33.25 -8.47 -14.04
N ILE A 19 -33.34 -9.02 -15.26
CA ILE A 19 -32.22 -9.07 -16.19
C ILE A 19 -31.83 -7.65 -16.63
N ALA A 20 -32.79 -6.80 -16.96
CA ALA A 20 -32.55 -5.41 -17.34
C ALA A 20 -31.87 -4.60 -16.22
N ILE A 21 -32.32 -4.76 -14.97
CA ILE A 21 -31.69 -4.14 -13.79
C ILE A 21 -30.26 -4.66 -13.61
N GLY A 22 -30.03 -5.97 -13.71
CA GLY A 22 -28.70 -6.55 -13.59
C GLY A 22 -27.70 -6.03 -14.62
N VAL A 23 -28.11 -5.94 -15.89
CA VAL A 23 -27.29 -5.37 -16.97
C VAL A 23 -27.04 -3.88 -16.73
N GLY A 24 -28.06 -3.13 -16.30
CA GLY A 24 -27.94 -1.71 -15.98
C GLY A 24 -26.93 -1.43 -14.86
N VAL A 25 -27.02 -2.16 -13.74
CA VAL A 25 -26.09 -2.03 -12.61
C VAL A 25 -24.67 -2.42 -13.02
N GLY A 26 -24.50 -3.49 -13.81
CA GLY A 26 -23.20 -3.91 -14.33
C GLY A 26 -22.52 -2.85 -15.20
N ALA A 27 -23.29 -2.23 -16.12
CA ALA A 27 -22.81 -1.13 -16.95
C ALA A 27 -22.49 0.13 -16.14
N PHE A 28 -23.33 0.44 -15.13
CA PHE A 28 -23.13 1.58 -14.25
C PHE A 28 -21.86 1.44 -13.41
N ARG A 29 -21.61 0.27 -12.81
CA ARG A 29 -20.38 0.01 -12.05
C ARG A 29 -19.13 0.29 -12.88
N LYS A 30 -19.12 -0.07 -14.17
CA LYS A 30 -17.98 0.19 -15.07
C LYS A 30 -17.75 1.67 -15.34
N LYS A 31 -18.81 2.48 -15.42
CA LYS A 31 -18.73 3.92 -15.73
C LYS A 31 -18.34 4.79 -14.51
N TYR A 32 -18.64 4.34 -13.29
CA TYR A 32 -18.37 5.10 -12.05
C TYR A 32 -17.24 4.51 -11.18
N SER A 33 -16.59 3.42 -11.60
CA SER A 33 -15.41 2.89 -10.91
C SER A 33 -14.15 3.56 -11.42
N LYS A 34 -13.76 4.67 -10.77
CA LYS A 34 -12.39 5.19 -10.55
C LYS A 34 -12.48 6.67 -10.19
N PRO A 35 -12.32 7.08 -8.91
CA PRO A 35 -11.96 8.46 -8.65
C PRO A 35 -10.59 8.74 -9.29
N ASN A 36 -10.46 9.83 -10.05
CA ASN A 36 -9.23 10.31 -10.67
C ASN A 36 -8.27 10.85 -9.59
N PHE A 37 -7.82 9.97 -8.70
CA PHE A 37 -6.89 10.32 -7.62
C PHE A 37 -5.46 10.52 -8.12
N THR A 38 -5.18 10.11 -9.35
CA THR A 38 -3.85 10.15 -9.98
C THR A 38 -3.38 11.57 -10.26
N ASP A 39 -4.28 12.44 -10.71
CA ASP A 39 -3.89 13.76 -11.21
C ASP A 39 -3.59 14.72 -10.06
N GLN A 40 -4.36 14.59 -8.98
CA GLN A 40 -4.18 15.38 -7.77
C GLN A 40 -2.91 14.97 -7.01
N ILE A 41 -2.65 13.66 -6.90
CA ILE A 41 -1.40 13.14 -6.32
C ILE A 41 -0.17 13.60 -7.11
N ASN A 42 -0.20 13.56 -8.44
CA ASN A 42 0.97 13.90 -9.26
C ASN A 42 1.37 15.37 -9.11
N ASN A 43 0.38 16.26 -8.97
CA ASN A 43 0.61 17.68 -8.74
C ASN A 43 1.19 17.92 -7.33
N GLU A 44 0.62 17.29 -6.29
CA GLU A 44 1.14 17.38 -4.92
C GLU A 44 2.56 16.78 -4.79
N ILE A 45 2.85 15.67 -5.47
CA ILE A 45 4.20 15.07 -5.52
C ILE A 45 5.19 16.01 -6.22
N SER A 46 4.77 16.73 -7.27
CA SER A 46 5.65 17.67 -7.98
C SER A 46 6.03 18.87 -7.12
N GLU A 47 5.07 19.42 -6.37
CA GLU A 47 5.31 20.50 -5.41
C GLU A 47 6.20 20.04 -4.25
N PHE A 48 5.95 18.84 -3.72
CA PHE A 48 6.78 18.26 -2.66
C PHE A 48 8.22 18.02 -3.12
N LYS A 49 8.42 17.53 -4.36
CA LYS A 49 9.76 17.28 -4.90
C LYS A 49 10.56 18.58 -5.06
N ILE A 50 9.92 19.68 -5.47
CA ILE A 50 10.54 21.00 -5.54
C ILE A 50 10.91 21.51 -4.14
N LYS A 51 10.00 21.35 -3.16
CA LYS A 51 10.23 21.76 -1.77
C LYS A 51 11.41 20.99 -1.14
N SER A 52 11.46 19.68 -1.36
CA SER A 52 12.54 18.81 -0.86
C SER A 52 13.88 19.13 -1.52
N ASN A 53 13.92 19.39 -2.83
CA ASN A 53 15.16 19.79 -3.53
C ASN A 53 15.75 21.11 -2.99
N ASN A 54 14.89 22.04 -2.57
CA ASN A 54 15.35 23.31 -1.99
C ASN A 54 15.83 23.15 -0.53
N ILE A 55 15.22 22.25 0.24
CA ILE A 55 15.66 21.88 1.60
C ILE A 55 17.00 21.14 1.54
N GLU A 56 17.18 20.21 0.59
CA GLU A 56 18.42 19.49 0.38
C GLU A 56 19.56 20.45 0.01
N LYS A 57 19.31 21.42 -0.88
CA LYS A 57 20.27 22.49 -1.21
C LYS A 57 20.60 23.37 0.00
N ALA A 58 19.63 23.73 0.83
CA ALA A 58 19.86 24.53 2.03
C ALA A 58 20.65 23.76 3.10
N LEU A 59 20.39 22.45 3.25
CA LEU A 59 21.14 21.58 4.15
C LEU A 59 22.58 21.34 3.66
N ILE A 60 22.79 21.25 2.34
CA ILE A 60 24.14 21.11 1.75
C ILE A 60 24.98 22.37 1.95
N ILE A 61 24.41 23.58 1.98
CA ILE A 61 25.17 24.82 2.24
C ILE A 61 25.74 24.83 3.66
N ASP A 62 24.95 24.40 4.65
CA ASP A 62 25.40 24.27 6.05
C ASP A 62 26.40 23.10 6.22
N THR A 63 26.23 22.05 5.41
CA THR A 63 27.10 20.87 5.44
C THR A 63 28.41 21.09 4.66
N GLN A 64 28.46 21.97 3.64
CA GLN A 64 29.69 22.26 2.88
C GLN A 64 30.75 23.02 3.69
N GLU A 65 30.34 23.79 4.69
CA GLU A 65 31.28 24.38 5.66
C GLU A 65 31.84 23.30 6.62
N ILE A 66 31.06 22.26 6.93
CA ILE A 66 31.46 21.13 7.78
C ILE A 66 32.34 20.11 7.02
N LEU A 67 32.07 19.83 5.74
CA LEU A 67 32.84 18.87 4.92
C LEU A 67 34.20 19.38 4.45
N SER A 68 34.44 20.70 4.45
CA SER A 68 35.74 21.26 4.09
C SER A 68 36.80 21.08 5.19
N LYS A 69 36.43 20.48 6.34
CA LYS A 69 37.31 20.29 7.51
C LYS A 69 37.54 18.84 7.95
N THR A 70 37.03 17.84 7.23
CA THR A 70 37.24 16.44 7.62
C THR A 70 37.44 15.53 6.40
N ASP A 71 38.70 15.33 6.01
CA ASP A 71 39.15 14.41 4.94
C ASP A 71 38.95 12.90 5.28
N ASP A 72 38.26 12.55 6.36
CA ASP A 72 38.21 11.18 6.90
C ASP A 72 36.83 10.47 6.81
N ILE A 73 35.86 10.98 6.04
CA ILE A 73 34.53 10.35 5.97
C ILE A 73 34.29 9.69 4.61
N LYS A 74 34.80 8.46 4.46
CA LYS A 74 34.32 7.48 3.48
C LYS A 74 32.79 7.32 3.69
N PRO A 75 31.92 7.46 2.66
CA PRO A 75 30.48 7.36 2.87
C PRO A 75 30.13 5.92 3.25
N LYS A 76 29.98 5.67 4.54
CA LYS A 76 29.41 4.45 5.08
C LYS A 76 27.91 4.52 4.78
N ILE A 77 27.50 4.02 3.63
CA ILE A 77 26.10 3.74 3.32
C ILE A 77 25.65 2.68 4.34
N SER A 78 25.19 3.14 5.50
CA SER A 78 24.60 2.27 6.50
C SER A 78 23.23 1.90 6.00
N VAL A 79 23.11 0.70 5.43
CA VAL A 79 21.82 0.03 5.22
C VAL A 79 21.13 0.00 6.58
N THR A 80 20.22 0.93 6.80
CA THR A 80 19.55 1.06 8.09
C THR A 80 18.42 0.03 8.08
N LEU A 81 18.55 -0.99 8.92
CA LEU A 81 17.52 -2.01 9.08
C LEU A 81 16.20 -1.33 9.47
N LEU A 82 15.11 -1.71 8.82
CA LEU A 82 13.78 -1.19 9.10
C LEU A 82 13.22 -1.86 10.35
N ASP A 83 12.87 -1.09 11.37
CA ASP A 83 12.22 -1.62 12.56
C ASP A 83 10.74 -1.92 12.28
N ILE A 84 10.33 -3.19 12.35
CA ILE A 84 8.96 -3.63 12.07
C ILE A 84 7.95 -3.06 13.06
N ASN A 85 8.35 -2.83 14.31
CA ASN A 85 7.44 -2.34 15.34
C ASN A 85 7.06 -0.88 15.11
N THR A 86 7.98 -0.07 14.59
CA THR A 86 7.79 1.37 14.37
C THR A 86 7.53 1.75 12.91
N ALA A 87 7.77 0.84 11.96
CA ALA A 87 7.60 1.11 10.53
C ALA A 87 6.18 1.55 10.18
N ILE A 88 6.08 2.57 9.33
CA ILE A 88 4.83 2.99 8.71
C ILE A 88 4.54 2.17 7.46
N LYS A 89 3.31 2.25 6.98
CA LYS A 89 2.84 1.43 5.84
C LYS A 89 3.70 1.62 4.59
N SER A 90 4.13 2.84 4.29
CA SER A 90 4.99 3.14 3.14
C SER A 90 6.35 2.44 3.23
N ASP A 91 6.92 2.35 4.42
CA ASP A 91 8.25 1.76 4.64
C ASP A 91 8.18 0.25 4.52
N LEU A 92 7.12 -0.36 5.08
CA LEU A 92 6.86 -1.79 4.92
C LEU A 92 6.69 -2.18 3.45
N ILE A 93 6.08 -1.34 2.62
CA ILE A 93 5.88 -1.62 1.19
C ILE A 93 7.21 -1.61 0.40
N GLN A 94 8.26 -0.95 0.91
CA GLN A 94 9.59 -0.97 0.28
C GLN A 94 10.29 -2.33 0.46
N LEU A 95 9.83 -3.15 1.40
CA LEU A 95 10.41 -4.47 1.65
C LEU A 95 10.09 -5.44 0.50
N PRO A 96 11.04 -6.34 0.16
CA PRO A 96 10.79 -7.36 -0.85
C PRO A 96 9.60 -8.24 -0.45
N LYS A 97 8.73 -8.57 -1.42
CA LYS A 97 7.52 -9.39 -1.23
C LYS A 97 6.43 -8.79 -0.33
N ILE A 98 6.59 -7.55 0.16
CA ILE A 98 5.56 -6.87 0.96
C ILE A 98 4.80 -5.87 0.10
N GLY A 99 3.59 -6.25 -0.30
CA GLY A 99 2.65 -5.34 -0.97
C GLY A 99 1.79 -4.54 0.01
N PRO A 100 0.96 -3.60 -0.48
CA PRO A 100 0.11 -2.75 0.36
C PRO A 100 -0.87 -3.53 1.24
N VAL A 101 -1.32 -4.70 0.77
CA VAL A 101 -2.18 -5.61 1.53
C VAL A 101 -1.41 -6.28 2.67
N MET A 102 -0.17 -6.70 2.42
CA MET A 102 0.64 -7.38 3.42
C MET A 102 1.12 -6.40 4.50
N ALA A 103 1.57 -5.21 4.10
CA ALA A 103 1.88 -4.13 5.02
C ALA A 103 0.70 -3.82 5.94
N GLY A 104 -0.52 -3.73 5.40
CA GLY A 104 -1.72 -3.54 6.21
C GLY A 104 -1.96 -4.66 7.23
N ARG A 105 -1.64 -5.93 6.89
CA ARG A 105 -1.75 -7.05 7.84
C ARG A 105 -0.70 -7.02 8.94
N ILE A 106 0.53 -6.59 8.63
CA ILE A 106 1.60 -6.42 9.63
C ILE A 106 1.20 -5.38 10.67
N ILE A 107 0.72 -4.22 10.21
CA ILE A 107 0.23 -3.15 11.09
C ILE A 107 -0.94 -3.66 11.93
N LYS A 108 -1.95 -4.25 11.28
CA LYS A 108 -3.11 -4.79 11.99
C LYS A 108 -2.72 -5.82 13.06
N TYR A 109 -1.78 -6.71 12.74
CA TYR A 109 -1.32 -7.71 13.70
C TYR A 109 -0.67 -7.05 14.92
N ARG A 110 0.16 -6.01 14.74
CA ARG A 110 0.80 -5.31 15.86
C ARG A 110 -0.21 -4.55 16.72
N ASP A 111 -1.25 -4.00 16.10
CA ASP A 111 -2.29 -3.25 16.81
C ASP A 111 -3.18 -4.20 17.65
N GLU A 112 -3.43 -5.41 17.14
CA GLU A 112 -4.28 -6.41 17.82
C GLU A 112 -3.52 -7.29 18.84
N ASN A 113 -2.26 -7.65 18.55
CA ASN A 113 -1.48 -8.62 19.33
C ASN A 113 -0.33 -7.97 20.11
N GLY A 114 -0.10 -6.68 19.92
CA GLY A 114 1.06 -5.96 20.44
C GLY A 114 2.31 -6.08 19.55
N PRO A 115 3.44 -5.47 19.98
CA PRO A 115 4.67 -5.45 19.20
C PRO A 115 5.25 -6.85 18.97
N PHE A 116 5.91 -7.03 17.83
CA PHE A 116 6.64 -8.24 17.50
C PHE A 116 7.85 -8.37 18.44
N LYS A 117 8.03 -9.56 19.02
CA LYS A 117 9.16 -9.86 19.91
C LYS A 117 10.25 -10.64 19.18
N THR A 118 9.83 -11.51 18.25
CA THR A 118 10.75 -12.31 17.45
C THR A 118 10.36 -12.30 15.98
N PHE A 119 11.28 -12.71 15.12
CA PHE A 119 11.02 -12.82 13.69
C PHE A 119 9.96 -13.89 13.37
N GLU A 120 9.82 -14.90 14.22
CA GLU A 120 8.83 -15.96 14.10
C GLU A 120 7.41 -15.45 14.29
N ASP A 121 7.21 -14.34 15.01
CA ASP A 121 5.89 -13.71 15.14
C ASP A 121 5.35 -13.24 13.79
N LEU A 122 6.22 -12.89 12.83
CA LEU A 122 5.81 -12.55 11.47
C LEU A 122 5.19 -13.74 10.73
N LEU A 123 5.51 -14.99 11.09
CA LEU A 123 4.92 -16.20 10.49
C LEU A 123 3.46 -16.39 10.88
N LYS A 124 3.00 -15.74 11.96
CA LYS A 124 1.58 -15.76 12.35
C LYS A 124 0.70 -14.94 11.40
N ILE A 125 1.31 -14.10 10.56
CA ILE A 125 0.60 -13.26 9.59
C ILE A 125 0.28 -14.07 8.34
N LYS A 126 -1.01 -14.12 7.99
CA LYS A 126 -1.48 -14.80 6.77
C LYS A 126 -0.79 -14.23 5.51
N GLY A 127 0.05 -15.06 4.91
CA GLY A 127 0.78 -14.78 3.67
C GLY A 127 2.29 -14.56 3.85
N ILE A 128 2.80 -14.54 5.09
CA ILE A 128 4.23 -14.58 5.37
C ILE A 128 4.61 -16.03 5.72
N GLY A 129 5.32 -16.70 4.81
CA GLY A 129 5.91 -18.01 5.06
C GLY A 129 7.40 -17.91 5.38
N SER A 130 8.02 -19.06 5.71
CA SER A 130 9.46 -19.15 5.99
C SER A 130 10.33 -18.52 4.90
N LYS A 131 10.05 -18.84 3.62
CA LYS A 131 10.76 -18.27 2.46
C LYS A 131 10.68 -16.75 2.41
N THR A 132 9.52 -16.18 2.74
CA THR A 132 9.32 -14.73 2.74
C THR A 132 10.07 -14.10 3.90
N LEU A 133 9.98 -14.71 5.09
CA LEU A 133 10.71 -14.24 6.27
C LEU A 133 12.22 -14.24 6.04
N ASP A 134 12.77 -15.29 5.44
CA ASP A 134 14.21 -15.37 5.14
C ASP A 134 14.67 -14.28 4.17
N GLN A 135 13.82 -13.88 3.22
CA GLN A 135 14.11 -12.75 2.33
C GLN A 135 13.99 -11.39 3.03
N LEU A 136 13.21 -11.31 4.11
CA LEU A 136 13.00 -10.07 4.87
C LEU A 136 14.08 -9.83 5.90
N LYS A 137 14.56 -10.87 6.60
CA LYS A 137 15.56 -10.81 7.67
C LYS A 137 16.73 -9.84 7.42
N PRO A 138 17.32 -9.73 6.21
CA PRO A 138 18.44 -8.81 5.95
C PRO A 138 18.06 -7.32 5.98
N TYR A 139 16.78 -6.99 5.89
CA TYR A 139 16.27 -5.63 5.73
C TYR A 139 15.52 -5.13 6.97
N ILE A 140 15.22 -6.02 7.91
CA ILE A 140 14.35 -5.72 9.04
C ILE A 140 15.05 -5.97 10.37
N GLN A 141 14.65 -5.24 11.39
CA GLN A 141 15.05 -5.44 12.77
C GLN A 141 13.85 -5.35 13.70
N ILE A 142 14.03 -5.81 14.93
CA ILE A 142 13.07 -5.69 16.03
C ILE A 142 13.85 -5.04 17.17
N LYS A 143 13.40 -3.87 17.62
CA LYS A 143 13.95 -3.14 18.77
C LYS A 143 12.98 -3.16 19.95
#